data_AF-A0A377W3M6-F1
#
_entry.id   AF-A0A377W3M6-F1
#
_cell.length_a   1.000
_cell.length_b   1.000
_cell.length_c   1.000
_cell.angle_alpha   90.00
_cell.angle_beta   90.00
_cell.angle_gamma   90.00
#
_symmetry.space_group_name_H-M   'P 1'
#
loop_
_entity.id
_entity.type
_entity.pdbx_description
1 polymer ?
#
loop_
_entity_poly.entity_id
_entity_poly.type
_entity_poly.pdbx_seq_one_letter_code
_entity_poly.pdbx_strand_id
1 'polypeptide(L)' 'MNFQQLKIIREAARQDYNLTEVANMLYTSQSGVSRHIRNWKRSWGLRSLSAAANAC' A
#
# COMPACT_ATOMS: atom_id res chain seq x y z
N MET A 1 9.61 6.21 9.82
CA MET A 1 8.13 6.16 9.65
C MET A 1 7.74 7.33 8.76
N ASN A 2 7.00 7.12 7.66
CA ASN A 2 6.81 8.13 6.62
C ASN A 2 5.42 8.80 6.73
N PHE A 3 5.38 10.14 6.79
CA PHE A 3 4.15 10.95 6.86
C PHE A 3 3.16 10.67 5.71
N GLN A 4 3.66 10.29 4.55
CA GLN A 4 2.83 9.93 3.39
C GLN A 4 1.97 8.70 3.67
N GLN A 5 2.45 7.74 4.47
CA GLN A 5 1.71 6.52 4.81
C GLN A 5 0.54 6.81 5.75
N LEU A 6 0.74 7.70 6.72
CA LEU A 6 -0.32 8.15 7.61
C LEU A 6 -1.43 8.89 6.83
N LYS A 7 -1.04 9.65 5.80
CA LYS A 7 -1.99 10.33 4.91
C LYS A 7 -2.83 9.33 4.10
N ILE A 8 -2.20 8.26 3.58
CA ILE A 8 -2.90 7.18 2.88
C ILE A 8 -3.90 6.46 3.80
N ILE A 9 -3.50 6.12 5.03
CA ILE A 9 -4.36 5.42 5.99
C ILE A 9 -5.56 6.30 6.40
N ARG A 10 -5.33 7.59 6.64
CA ARG A 10 -6.39 8.55 6.97
C ARG A 10 -7.41 8.72 5.84
N GLU A 11 -6.96 8.87 4.61
CA GLU A 11 -7.88 9.02 3.47
C GLU A 11 -8.58 7.70 3.14
N ALA A 12 -7.93 6.55 3.32
CA ALA A 12 -8.58 5.25 3.22
C ALA A 12 -9.72 5.07 4.25
N ALA A 13 -9.52 5.52 5.49
CA ALA A 13 -10.57 5.51 6.50
C ALA A 13 -11.72 6.49 6.20
N ARG A 14 -11.45 7.61 5.50
CA ARG A 14 -12.48 8.59 5.09
C ARG A 14 -13.31 8.13 3.89
N GLN A 15 -12.77 7.26 3.05
CA GLN A 15 -13.37 6.81 1.78
C GLN A 15 -13.87 5.36 1.86
N ASP A 16 -14.19 4.85 3.06
CA ASP A 16 -14.62 3.47 3.29
C ASP A 16 -13.71 2.40 2.65
N TYR A 17 -12.40 2.62 2.69
CA TYR A 17 -11.38 1.77 2.08
C TYR A 17 -11.48 1.62 0.56
N ASN A 18 -12.20 2.51 -0.14
CA ASN A 18 -12.23 2.57 -1.60
C ASN A 18 -10.89 3.11 -2.14
N LEU A 19 -9.98 2.19 -2.46
CA LEU A 19 -8.62 2.49 -2.91
C LEU A 19 -8.57 3.30 -4.23
N THR A 20 -9.63 3.31 -5.02
CA THR A 20 -9.72 4.08 -6.27
C THR A 20 -9.96 5.57 -5.99
N GLU A 21 -10.89 5.87 -5.08
CA GLU A 21 -11.17 7.23 -4.59
C GLU A 21 -9.95 7.82 -3.88
N VAL A 22 -9.29 7.02 -3.03
CA VAL A 22 -8.06 7.43 -2.33
C VAL A 22 -6.92 7.71 -3.29
N ALA A 23 -6.76 6.90 -4.34
CA ALA A 23 -5.73 7.12 -5.36
C ALA A 23 -5.98 8.43 -6.13
N ASN A 24 -7.23 8.68 -6.52
CA ASN A 24 -7.63 9.95 -7.15
C ASN A 24 -7.38 11.15 -6.23
N MET A 25 -7.73 11.05 -4.94
CA MET A 25 -7.60 12.14 -3.96
C MET A 25 -6.14 12.44 -3.58
N LEU A 26 -5.28 11.42 -3.63
CA LEU A 26 -3.85 11.57 -3.37
C LEU A 26 -3.03 11.85 -4.64
N TYR A 27 -3.69 12.13 -5.78
CA TYR A 27 -3.07 12.37 -7.09
C TYR A 27 -2.01 11.31 -7.45
N THR A 28 -2.29 10.06 -7.11
CA THR A 28 -1.37 8.94 -7.33
C THR A 28 -2.11 7.83 -8.05
N SER A 29 -1.42 7.09 -8.91
CA SER A 29 -2.04 5.93 -9.52
C SER A 29 -2.29 4.85 -8.45
N GLN A 30 -3.33 4.05 -8.61
CA GLN A 30 -3.55 2.87 -7.76
C GLN A 30 -2.31 1.94 -7.72
N SER A 31 -1.57 1.87 -8.84
CA SER A 31 -0.28 1.19 -8.92
C SER A 31 0.84 1.88 -8.10
N GLY A 32 0.79 3.20 -7.96
CA GLY A 32 1.62 4.01 -7.06
C GLY A 32 1.32 3.75 -5.58
N VAL A 33 0.04 3.60 -5.22
CA VAL A 33 -0.38 3.17 -3.86
C VAL A 33 0.10 1.75 -3.57
N SER A 34 -0.09 0.82 -4.51
CA SER A 34 0.37 -0.57 -4.40
C SER A 34 1.90 -0.67 -4.25
N ARG A 35 2.66 0.17 -4.98
CA ARG A 35 4.12 0.26 -4.84
C ARG A 35 4.54 0.82 -3.48
N HIS A 36 3.82 1.80 -2.94
CA HIS A 36 4.07 2.32 -1.59
C HIS A 36 3.82 1.26 -0.51
N ILE A 37 2.74 0.49 -0.63
CA ILE A 37 2.45 -0.64 0.28
C ILE A 37 3.52 -1.73 0.16
N ARG A 38 3.98 -2.05 -1.05
CA ARG A 38 5.05 -3.03 -1.29
C ARG A 38 6.39 -2.57 -0.74
N ASN A 39 6.72 -1.29 -0.92
CA ASN A 39 7.94 -0.69 -0.36
C ASN A 39 7.89 -0.66 1.17
N TRP A 40 6.71 -0.45 1.76
CA TRP A 40 6.49 -0.60 3.19
C TRP A 40 6.73 -2.05 3.64
N LYS A 41 6.09 -3.04 3.00
CA LYS A 41 6.35 -4.47 3.29
C LYS A 41 7.83 -4.84 3.17
N ARG A 42 8.55 -4.29 2.19
CA ARG A 42 10.00 -4.52 2.03
C ARG A 42 10.82 -3.84 3.13
N SER A 43 10.44 -2.64 3.55
CA SER A 43 11.12 -1.88 4.60
C SER A 43 10.90 -2.47 5.99
N TRP A 44 9.77 -3.13 6.23
CA TRP A 44 9.44 -3.79 7.50
C TRP A 44 9.86 -5.27 7.52
N GLY A 45 10.61 -5.73 6.51
CA GLY A 45 11.05 -7.13 6.41
C GLY A 45 9.93 -8.15 6.21
N LEU A 46 8.69 -7.69 5.97
CA LEU A 46 7.47 -8.50 5.88
C LEU A 46 7.31 -9.12 4.49
N ARG A 47 8.39 -9.73 3.98
CA ARG A 47 8.41 -10.57 2.77
C ARG A 47 8.08 -12.01 3.16
N SER A 48 6.94 -12.22 3.82
CA SER A 48 6.52 -13.56 4.23
C SER A 48 5.56 -14.13 3.19
N LEU A 49 5.94 -15.28 2.62
CA LEU A 49 5.11 -16.29 1.94
C LEU A 49 4.55 -15.97 0.54
N SER A 50 5.43 -15.77 -0.44
CA SER A 50 5.08 -16.05 -1.85
C SER A 50 6.18 -16.77 -2.62
N ALA A 51 7.43 -16.77 -2.13
CA ALA A 51 8.51 -17.56 -2.72
C ALA A 51 8.48 -19.06 -2.35
N ALA A 52 7.66 -19.48 -1.38
CA ALA A 52 7.52 -20.88 -1.00
C ALA A 52 6.49 -21.66 -1.87
N ALA A 53 5.71 -20.98 -2.71
CA ALA A 53 4.69 -21.62 -3.56
C ALA A 53 5.23 -22.11 -4.93
N ASN A 54 6.49 -21.82 -5.26
CA ASN A 54 7.12 -22.21 -6.54
C ASN A 54 8.24 -23.25 -6.36
N ALA A 55 8.29 -23.92 -5.21
CA ALA A 55 9.27 -24.96 -4.90
C ALA A 55 8.62 -26.33 -4.56
N CYS A 56 7.38 -26.55 -5.01
CA CYS A 56 6.77 -27.87 -5.12
C CYS A 56 6.49 -28.18 -6.59
#